data_AF-A0A2X0KJI0-F1
#
_entry.id   AF-A0A2X0KJI0-F1
#
_cell.length_a   1.000
_cell.length_b   1.000
_cell.length_c   1.000
_cell.angle_alpha   90.00
_cell.angle_beta   90.00
_cell.angle_gamma   90.00
#
_symmetry.space_group_name_H-M   'P 1'
#
loop_
_entity.id
_entity.type
_entity.pdbx_description
1 polymer ?
#
loop_
_entity_poly.entity_id
_entity_poly.type
_entity_poly.pdbx_seq_one_letter_code
_entity_poly.pdbx_strand_id
1 'polypeptide(L)'
;MKAAPPDTEIPYDGKEHQWALKRETRLNGKIISTMPNVFIIGLTIWVNQSTFGHEAYKALNRSFSPYTINLWGTFIITSVVYWIGGLIFMAFDLYDPLHNVLKPYKLQPDKRVSVADYKKVCWIVLRNQMVVALPMTWAMATYRRLSTTAPLPGAFETFYTYIFCTLCMEAGFFYVHRLFHHPKLYKHVHKLHHRESIRSMGQDSVSYRGTEFTAPVALSSTCCTLPEHLFSNLLPIVLGIMILGAHWSLMIMFFCSLELGTLNTHSGYNFVGGFSALQHDWHHYAYTENFGPTAHTNAHGRVLVDIRGFAFPRSVPFPGILDKIYGTNKAFTSWIEELTRRESGPTGSSEEDVISQARKELARKEDAGETFVPSVL
;
A
#
# COMPACT_ATOMS: atom_id res chain seq x y z
N MET A 1 0.75 5.12 34.91
CA MET A 1 1.89 5.54 34.07
C MET A 1 3.18 4.90 34.58
N LYS A 2 3.76 3.96 33.84
CA LYS A 2 5.11 3.45 34.08
C LYS A 2 6.05 4.12 33.08
N ALA A 3 7.17 4.65 33.57
CA ALA A 3 8.14 5.41 32.80
C ALA A 3 8.65 4.62 31.58
N ALA A 4 8.77 5.31 30.44
CA ALA A 4 9.41 4.79 29.25
C ALA A 4 10.92 4.59 29.48
N PRO A 5 11.52 3.49 28.99
CA PRO A 5 12.95 3.25 29.16
C PRO A 5 13.79 4.21 28.29
N PRO A 6 14.99 4.57 28.78
CA PRO A 6 15.79 5.67 28.24
C PRO A 6 16.62 5.22 27.03
N ASP A 7 16.00 5.06 25.86
CA ASP A 7 16.70 4.88 24.56
C ASP A 7 15.95 5.54 23.37
N THR A 8 14.96 6.40 23.66
CA THR A 8 13.97 6.95 22.70
C THR A 8 14.33 8.32 22.12
N GLU A 9 15.60 8.69 21.99
CA GLU A 9 16.00 9.99 21.42
C GLU A 9 16.22 9.96 19.90
N ILE A 10 15.26 9.42 19.15
CA ILE A 10 15.11 9.80 17.74
C ILE A 10 13.71 10.38 17.61
N PRO A 11 13.57 11.71 17.41
CA PRO A 11 12.28 12.32 17.22
C PRO A 11 11.57 11.65 16.05
N TYR A 12 10.42 11.03 16.33
CA TYR A 12 9.58 10.42 15.31
C TYR A 12 8.57 11.44 14.83
N ASP A 13 8.72 11.91 13.58
CA ASP A 13 7.87 12.92 12.94
C ASP A 13 6.54 12.31 12.38
N GLY A 14 5.94 11.39 13.14
CA GLY A 14 4.71 10.67 12.78
C GLY A 14 3.85 10.32 14.00
N LYS A 15 2.64 9.77 13.79
CA LYS A 15 1.74 9.35 14.88
C LYS A 15 2.31 8.14 15.63
N GLU A 16 2.36 8.19 16.96
CA GLU A 16 2.91 7.10 17.78
C GLU A 16 2.31 5.74 17.41
N HIS A 17 3.16 4.83 16.93
CA HIS A 17 2.83 3.43 16.72
C HIS A 17 2.93 2.68 18.05
N GLN A 18 1.84 2.05 18.49
CA GLN A 18 1.83 1.33 19.76
C GLN A 18 2.71 0.07 19.78
N TRP A 19 3.16 -0.44 18.62
CA TRP A 19 4.04 -1.62 18.52
C TRP A 19 5.36 -1.38 17.78
N ALA A 20 5.49 -0.32 16.96
CA ALA A 20 6.78 0.12 16.40
C ALA A 20 7.55 0.97 17.42
N LEU A 21 7.78 0.40 18.61
CA LEU A 21 8.40 1.06 19.75
C LEU A 21 9.93 0.98 19.72
N LYS A 22 10.49 0.05 18.94
CA LYS A 22 11.93 -0.17 18.85
C LYS A 22 12.63 0.94 18.08
N ARG A 23 13.74 1.44 18.61
CA ARG A 23 14.56 2.50 18.00
C ARG A 23 14.96 2.14 16.56
N GLU A 24 15.32 0.89 16.32
CA GLU A 24 15.79 0.39 15.03
C GLU A 24 14.72 0.54 13.93
N THR A 25 13.46 0.28 14.28
CA THR A 25 12.33 0.46 13.37
C THR A 25 12.01 1.92 13.04
N ARG A 26 12.63 2.88 13.73
CA ARG A 26 12.43 4.32 13.52
C ARG A 26 13.63 4.99 12.84
N LEU A 27 14.73 4.28 12.65
CA LEU A 27 15.94 4.80 11.99
C LEU A 27 15.70 5.12 10.50
N ASN A 28 14.75 4.46 9.85
CA ASN A 28 14.36 4.75 8.47
C ASN A 28 13.41 5.96 8.41
N GLY A 29 13.92 7.14 8.74
CA GLY A 29 13.16 8.40 8.73
C GLY A 29 12.78 8.88 7.33
N LYS A 30 11.93 9.92 7.24
CA LYS A 30 11.32 10.41 5.98
C LYS A 30 12.33 10.61 4.84
N ILE A 31 13.44 11.31 5.08
CA ILE A 31 14.47 11.57 4.03
C ILE A 31 15.24 10.30 3.66
N ILE A 32 15.57 9.44 4.62
CA ILE A 32 16.32 8.21 4.36
C ILE A 32 15.46 7.25 3.53
N SER A 33 14.16 7.18 3.84
CA SER A 33 13.21 6.31 3.14
C SER A 33 12.92 6.71 1.69
N THR A 34 13.36 7.91 1.25
CA THR A 34 13.27 8.32 -0.17
C THR A 34 14.53 8.01 -0.97
N MET A 35 15.62 7.57 -0.34
CA MET A 35 16.86 7.19 -1.03
C MET A 35 16.68 6.10 -2.09
N PRO A 36 15.84 5.04 -1.87
CA PRO A 36 15.53 4.09 -2.92
C PRO A 36 14.98 4.74 -4.19
N ASN A 37 14.10 5.74 -4.07
CA ASN A 37 13.54 6.44 -5.22
C ASN A 37 14.62 7.19 -6.00
N VAL A 38 15.50 7.91 -5.30
CA VAL A 38 16.62 8.64 -5.93
C VAL A 38 17.56 7.67 -6.64
N PHE A 39 17.90 6.56 -5.97
CA PHE A 39 18.75 5.51 -6.54
C PHE A 39 18.12 4.89 -7.78
N ILE A 40 16.83 4.53 -7.75
CA ILE A 40 16.11 3.91 -8.87
C ILE A 40 16.01 4.87 -10.07
N ILE A 41 15.72 6.15 -9.83
CA ILE A 41 15.68 7.15 -10.90
C ILE A 41 17.09 7.27 -11.51
N GLY A 42 18.13 7.39 -10.69
CA GLY A 42 19.52 7.42 -11.15
C GLY A 42 19.92 6.17 -11.94
N LEU A 43 19.54 4.98 -11.46
CA LEU A 43 19.78 3.70 -12.13
C LEU A 43 19.05 3.64 -13.47
N THR A 44 17.81 4.11 -13.54
CA THR A 44 17.03 4.16 -14.79
C THR A 44 17.69 5.06 -15.82
N ILE A 45 18.14 6.25 -15.39
CA ILE A 45 18.87 7.19 -16.25
C ILE A 45 20.16 6.53 -16.73
N TRP A 46 20.94 5.94 -15.82
CA TRP A 46 22.19 5.27 -16.17
C TRP A 46 21.96 4.14 -17.17
N VAL A 47 20.98 3.26 -16.94
CA VAL A 47 20.64 2.17 -17.87
C VAL A 47 20.31 2.76 -19.24
N ASN A 48 19.35 3.70 -19.32
CA ASN A 48 18.89 4.25 -20.60
C ASN A 48 19.95 5.06 -21.35
N GLN A 49 20.92 5.65 -20.66
CA GLN A 49 21.97 6.47 -21.26
C GLN A 49 23.28 5.70 -21.50
N SER A 50 23.45 4.53 -20.89
CA SER A 50 24.65 3.70 -21.03
C SER A 50 24.71 2.96 -22.37
N THR A 51 25.92 2.65 -22.82
CA THR A 51 26.13 1.73 -23.95
C THR A 51 25.50 0.37 -23.67
N PHE A 52 25.62 -0.12 -22.44
CA PHE A 52 25.02 -1.38 -22.01
C PHE A 52 23.50 -1.41 -22.27
N GLY A 53 22.77 -0.41 -21.80
CA GLY A 53 21.33 -0.34 -22.01
C GLY A 53 20.98 -0.28 -23.50
N HIS A 54 21.62 0.60 -24.26
CA HIS A 54 21.38 0.68 -25.70
C HIS A 54 21.60 -0.65 -26.43
N GLU A 55 22.68 -1.37 -26.13
CA GLU A 55 22.93 -2.69 -26.72
C GLU A 55 21.94 -3.76 -26.23
N ALA A 56 21.55 -3.73 -24.95
CA ALA A 56 20.52 -4.63 -24.42
C ALA A 56 19.16 -4.42 -25.12
N TYR A 57 18.70 -3.18 -25.27
CA TYR A 57 17.45 -2.88 -25.97
C TYR A 57 17.53 -3.20 -27.47
N LYS A 58 18.68 -2.97 -28.13
CA LYS A 58 18.88 -3.41 -29.52
C LYS A 58 18.81 -4.93 -29.64
N ALA A 59 19.47 -5.68 -28.76
CA ALA A 59 19.45 -7.14 -28.75
C ALA A 59 18.02 -7.68 -28.52
N LEU A 60 17.28 -7.06 -27.61
CA LEU A 60 15.89 -7.39 -27.32
C LEU A 60 15.00 -7.23 -28.58
N ASN A 61 15.11 -6.09 -29.27
CA ASN A 61 14.33 -5.81 -30.49
C ASN A 61 14.78 -6.60 -31.72
N ARG A 62 16.03 -7.09 -31.74
CA ARG A 62 16.48 -8.04 -32.77
C ARG A 62 15.88 -9.44 -32.57
N SER A 63 15.62 -9.81 -31.32
CA SER A 63 15.18 -11.17 -30.95
C SER A 63 13.66 -11.29 -30.86
N PHE A 64 12.96 -10.21 -30.52
CA PHE A 64 11.54 -10.24 -30.22
C PHE A 64 10.79 -9.07 -30.85
N SER A 65 9.54 -9.32 -31.25
CA SER A 65 8.66 -8.24 -31.72
C SER A 65 8.26 -7.31 -30.57
N PRO A 66 7.92 -6.03 -30.86
CA PRO A 66 7.44 -5.11 -29.83
C PRO A 66 6.22 -5.63 -29.05
N TYR A 67 5.36 -6.42 -29.70
CA TYR A 67 4.25 -7.10 -29.03
C TYR A 67 4.74 -8.09 -27.97
N THR A 68 5.70 -8.95 -28.34
CA THR A 68 6.29 -9.96 -27.46
C THR A 68 6.99 -9.31 -26.26
N ILE A 69 7.71 -8.21 -26.49
CA ILE A 69 8.37 -7.44 -25.43
C ILE A 69 7.34 -6.82 -24.48
N ASN A 70 6.32 -6.14 -25.02
CA ASN A 70 5.28 -5.51 -24.21
C ASN A 70 4.44 -6.53 -23.42
N LEU A 71 4.16 -7.72 -23.98
CA LEU A 71 3.39 -8.76 -23.30
C LEU A 71 4.26 -9.60 -22.36
N TRP A 72 5.10 -10.46 -22.94
CA TRP A 72 5.86 -11.45 -22.20
C TRP A 72 7.03 -10.83 -21.46
N GLY A 73 7.72 -9.86 -22.07
CA GLY A 73 8.79 -9.14 -21.41
C GLY A 73 8.30 -8.45 -20.13
N THR A 74 7.20 -7.71 -20.21
CA THR A 74 6.59 -7.08 -19.03
C THR A 74 6.17 -8.12 -18.00
N PHE A 75 5.33 -9.09 -18.37
CA PHE A 75 4.76 -10.04 -17.42
C PHE A 75 5.84 -10.89 -16.72
N ILE A 76 6.83 -11.37 -17.47
CA ILE A 76 7.90 -12.21 -16.91
C ILE A 76 8.81 -11.40 -15.98
N ILE A 77 9.28 -10.23 -16.42
CA ILE A 77 10.24 -9.44 -15.64
C ILE A 77 9.61 -8.98 -14.32
N THR A 78 8.38 -8.43 -14.35
CA THR A 78 7.71 -7.98 -13.13
C THR A 78 7.38 -9.17 -12.22
N SER A 79 6.90 -10.29 -12.77
CA SER A 79 6.66 -11.51 -11.96
C SER A 79 7.94 -12.01 -11.29
N VAL A 80 9.06 -12.04 -12.01
CA VAL A 80 10.36 -12.50 -11.46
C VAL A 80 10.82 -11.57 -10.35
N VAL A 81 10.74 -10.24 -10.53
CA VAL A 81 11.10 -9.26 -9.50
C VAL A 81 10.22 -9.43 -8.27
N TYR A 82 8.90 -9.55 -8.47
CA TYR A 82 7.93 -9.76 -7.41
C TYR A 82 8.24 -11.02 -6.58
N TRP A 83 8.41 -12.16 -7.26
CA TRP A 83 8.66 -13.43 -6.58
C TRP A 83 10.02 -13.48 -5.92
N ILE A 84 11.10 -13.00 -6.56
CA ILE A 84 12.42 -12.97 -5.91
C ILE A 84 12.37 -12.10 -4.66
N GLY A 85 11.86 -10.87 -4.75
CA GLY A 85 11.77 -9.97 -3.60
C GLY A 85 10.90 -10.55 -2.49
N GLY A 86 9.74 -11.11 -2.82
CA GLY A 86 8.84 -11.72 -1.85
C GLY A 86 9.41 -12.99 -1.19
N LEU A 87 10.12 -13.82 -1.94
CA LEU A 87 10.78 -15.02 -1.41
C LEU A 87 11.94 -14.68 -0.46
N ILE A 88 12.64 -13.56 -0.68
CA ILE A 88 13.66 -13.05 0.25
C ILE A 88 13.01 -12.71 1.60
N PHE A 89 11.93 -11.94 1.62
CA PHE A 89 11.21 -11.63 2.86
C PHE A 89 10.57 -12.86 3.50
N MET A 90 10.08 -13.81 2.69
CA MET A 90 9.60 -15.10 3.21
C MET A 90 10.71 -15.87 3.92
N ALA A 91 11.94 -15.86 3.38
CA ALA A 91 13.07 -16.46 4.05
C ALA A 91 13.38 -15.77 5.39
N PHE A 92 13.24 -14.44 5.47
CA PHE A 92 13.41 -13.71 6.74
C PHE A 92 12.38 -14.13 7.79
N ASP A 93 11.15 -14.46 7.39
CA ASP A 93 10.09 -14.85 8.31
C ASP A 93 10.13 -16.31 8.76
N LEU A 94 10.48 -17.22 7.84
CA LEU A 94 10.40 -18.66 8.07
C LEU A 94 11.70 -19.28 8.59
N TYR A 95 12.86 -18.73 8.23
CA TYR A 95 14.14 -19.27 8.65
C TYR A 95 14.61 -18.61 9.95
N ASP A 96 14.52 -19.33 11.07
CA ASP A 96 14.74 -18.80 12.42
C ASP A 96 16.06 -18.03 12.61
N PRO A 97 17.22 -18.47 12.06
CA PRO A 97 18.45 -17.68 12.17
C PRO A 97 18.35 -16.29 11.55
N LEU A 98 17.73 -16.17 10.37
CA LEU A 98 17.50 -14.87 9.73
C LEU A 98 16.47 -14.05 10.49
N HIS A 99 15.35 -14.67 10.91
CA HIS A 99 14.33 -13.99 11.70
C HIS A 99 14.91 -13.37 12.96
N ASN A 100 15.73 -14.12 13.71
CA ASN A 100 16.30 -13.67 14.97
C ASN A 100 17.27 -12.48 14.79
N VAL A 101 18.07 -12.48 13.72
CA VAL A 101 18.97 -11.37 13.39
C VAL A 101 18.19 -10.12 12.94
N LEU A 102 17.11 -10.30 12.19
CA LEU A 102 16.35 -9.21 11.58
C LEU A 102 15.18 -8.71 12.45
N LYS A 103 14.82 -9.44 13.51
CA LYS A 103 13.75 -9.12 14.48
C LYS A 103 13.78 -7.68 15.01
N PRO A 104 14.94 -7.02 15.23
CA PRO A 104 14.97 -5.62 15.64
C PRO A 104 14.36 -4.65 14.62
N TYR A 105 14.45 -4.97 13.32
CA TYR A 105 13.96 -4.13 12.22
C TYR A 105 12.51 -4.45 11.82
N LYS A 106 11.89 -5.49 12.39
CA LYS A 106 10.50 -5.87 12.11
C LYS A 106 9.55 -5.11 13.04
N LEU A 107 8.50 -4.51 12.46
CA LEU A 107 7.47 -3.74 13.17
C LEU A 107 6.66 -4.60 14.13
N GLN A 108 6.31 -5.82 13.71
CA GLN A 108 5.54 -6.79 14.50
C GLN A 108 6.35 -8.08 14.70
N PRO A 109 7.43 -8.04 15.51
CA PRO A 109 8.45 -9.08 15.54
C PRO A 109 8.03 -10.40 16.21
N ASP A 110 6.99 -10.36 17.03
CA ASP A 110 6.48 -11.51 17.77
C ASP A 110 5.35 -12.24 17.05
N LYS A 111 4.88 -11.71 15.91
CA LYS A 111 3.91 -12.38 15.05
C LYS A 111 4.65 -13.19 13.99
N ARG A 112 4.51 -14.51 14.08
CA ARG A 112 5.08 -15.46 13.13
C ARG A 112 4.00 -15.92 12.15
N VAL A 113 4.43 -16.18 10.92
CA VAL A 113 3.57 -16.65 9.83
C VAL A 113 3.92 -18.10 9.55
N SER A 114 2.91 -18.95 9.39
CA SER A 114 3.15 -20.37 9.12
C SER A 114 3.42 -20.63 7.63
N VAL A 115 4.09 -21.75 7.33
CA VAL A 115 4.23 -22.24 5.95
C VAL A 115 2.86 -22.44 5.28
N ALA A 116 1.85 -22.87 6.04
CA ALA A 116 0.50 -23.04 5.52
C ALA A 116 -0.13 -21.71 5.10
N ASP A 117 0.16 -20.61 5.79
CA ASP A 117 -0.32 -19.28 5.42
C ASP A 117 0.38 -18.78 4.16
N TYR A 118 1.71 -18.93 4.08
CA TYR A 118 2.46 -18.61 2.86
C TYR A 118 1.95 -19.38 1.64
N LYS A 119 1.60 -20.67 1.78
CA LYS A 119 0.99 -21.45 0.69
C LYS A 119 -0.30 -20.82 0.16
N LYS A 120 -1.17 -20.35 1.08
CA LYS A 120 -2.43 -19.69 0.70
C LYS A 120 -2.19 -18.33 0.05
N VAL A 121 -1.28 -17.52 0.61
CA VAL A 121 -0.87 -16.23 0.03
C VAL A 121 -0.33 -16.45 -1.39
N CYS A 122 0.63 -17.37 -1.57
CA CYS A 122 1.21 -17.68 -2.86
C CYS A 122 0.16 -18.12 -3.89
N TRP A 123 -0.84 -18.91 -3.48
CA TRP A 123 -1.93 -19.31 -4.36
C TRP A 123 -2.79 -18.13 -4.81
N ILE A 124 -3.15 -17.23 -3.90
CA ILE A 124 -3.96 -16.04 -4.21
C ILE A 124 -3.18 -15.09 -5.12
N VAL A 125 -1.90 -14.85 -4.81
CA VAL A 125 -0.98 -14.06 -5.64
C VAL A 125 -0.89 -14.63 -7.06
N LEU A 126 -0.65 -15.93 -7.20
CA LEU A 126 -0.56 -16.57 -8.51
C LEU A 126 -1.88 -16.45 -9.29
N ARG A 127 -3.03 -16.67 -8.63
CA ARG A 127 -4.35 -16.43 -9.23
C ARG A 127 -4.48 -15.00 -9.73
N ASN A 128 -4.09 -14.02 -8.92
CA ASN A 128 -4.19 -12.60 -9.25
C ASN A 128 -3.26 -12.23 -10.42
N GLN A 129 -2.04 -12.77 -10.46
CA GLN A 129 -1.13 -12.62 -11.60
C GLN A 129 -1.74 -13.19 -12.89
N MET A 130 -2.30 -14.40 -12.85
CA MET A 130 -2.81 -15.06 -14.05
C MET A 130 -4.17 -14.51 -14.54
N VAL A 131 -5.05 -14.12 -13.63
CA VAL A 131 -6.43 -13.72 -13.96
C VAL A 131 -6.59 -12.22 -14.15
N VAL A 132 -5.66 -11.41 -13.64
CA VAL A 132 -5.75 -9.94 -13.73
C VAL A 132 -4.50 -9.32 -14.34
N ALA A 133 -3.31 -9.60 -13.80
CA ALA A 133 -2.08 -8.97 -14.30
C ALA A 133 -1.79 -9.37 -15.75
N LEU A 134 -1.81 -10.67 -16.07
CA LEU A 134 -1.56 -11.16 -17.42
C LEU A 134 -2.59 -10.65 -18.45
N PRO A 135 -3.92 -10.70 -18.20
CA PRO A 135 -4.90 -10.07 -19.09
C PRO A 135 -4.72 -8.57 -19.25
N MET A 136 -4.35 -7.84 -18.18
CA MET A 136 -4.03 -6.40 -18.26
C MET A 136 -2.81 -6.16 -19.16
N THR A 137 -1.72 -6.91 -18.96
CA THR A 137 -0.52 -6.80 -19.80
C THR A 137 -0.82 -7.17 -21.25
N TRP A 138 -1.65 -8.18 -21.50
CA TRP A 138 -2.14 -8.54 -22.84
C TRP A 138 -2.95 -7.41 -23.47
N ALA A 139 -3.86 -6.79 -22.73
CA ALA A 139 -4.65 -5.67 -23.23
C ALA A 139 -3.76 -4.47 -23.58
N MET A 140 -2.80 -4.12 -22.72
CA MET A 140 -1.81 -3.09 -23.00
C MET A 140 -1.00 -3.42 -24.27
N ALA A 141 -0.48 -4.64 -24.37
CA ALA A 141 0.29 -5.09 -25.53
C ALA A 141 -0.54 -5.21 -26.82
N THR A 142 -1.87 -5.31 -26.73
CA THR A 142 -2.73 -5.43 -27.91
C THR A 142 -3.23 -4.06 -28.38
N TYR A 143 -3.72 -3.25 -27.45
CA TYR A 143 -4.44 -2.02 -27.76
C TYR A 143 -3.61 -0.74 -27.58
N ARG A 144 -2.54 -0.77 -26.76
CA ARG A 144 -1.73 0.42 -26.44
C ARG A 144 -0.25 0.09 -26.22
N ARG A 145 0.36 -0.55 -27.22
CA ARG A 145 1.78 -0.91 -27.20
C ARG A 145 2.68 0.30 -27.01
N LEU A 146 3.68 0.15 -26.14
CA LEU A 146 4.71 1.14 -25.93
C LEU A 146 5.88 0.94 -26.89
N SER A 147 6.58 2.05 -27.20
CA SER A 147 7.84 1.98 -27.94
C SER A 147 8.87 1.19 -27.16
N THR A 148 9.64 0.37 -27.88
CA THR A 148 10.71 -0.47 -27.34
C THR A 148 12.06 -0.19 -28.00
N THR A 149 12.07 0.66 -29.04
CA THR A 149 13.24 0.99 -29.86
C THR A 149 13.79 2.36 -29.51
N ALA A 150 15.03 2.61 -29.93
CA ALA A 150 15.69 3.90 -29.78
C ALA A 150 14.86 5.07 -30.42
N PRO A 151 15.05 6.31 -29.94
CA PRO A 151 15.93 6.71 -28.83
C PRO A 151 15.41 6.27 -27.46
N LEU A 152 16.33 5.87 -26.56
CA LEU A 152 15.97 5.61 -25.16
C LEU A 152 15.78 6.94 -24.41
N PRO A 153 14.89 7.00 -23.41
CA PRO A 153 14.61 8.24 -22.68
C PRO A 153 15.81 8.85 -21.97
N GLY A 154 15.88 10.18 -22.02
CA GLY A 154 16.87 11.00 -21.33
C GLY A 154 16.58 11.21 -19.85
N ALA A 155 17.46 11.94 -19.17
CA ALA A 155 17.33 12.25 -17.75
C ALA A 155 16.04 13.03 -17.42
N PHE A 156 15.72 14.06 -18.22
CA PHE A 156 14.52 14.87 -18.03
C PHE A 156 13.23 14.05 -18.20
N GLU A 157 13.14 13.28 -19.28
CA GLU A 157 11.97 12.42 -19.55
C GLU A 157 11.79 11.36 -18.46
N THR A 158 12.90 10.78 -17.98
CA THR A 158 12.88 9.84 -16.85
C THR A 158 12.33 10.49 -15.59
N PHE A 159 12.89 11.64 -15.19
CA PHE A 159 12.44 12.36 -13.99
C PHE A 159 10.97 12.76 -14.09
N TYR A 160 10.57 13.37 -15.21
CA TYR A 160 9.19 13.78 -15.45
C TYR A 160 8.22 12.59 -15.40
N THR A 161 8.57 11.47 -16.06
CA THR A 161 7.74 10.26 -16.07
C THR A 161 7.56 9.69 -14.67
N TYR A 162 8.62 9.59 -13.88
CA TYR A 162 8.55 9.08 -12.52
C TYR A 162 7.68 9.95 -11.61
N ILE A 163 7.84 11.28 -11.67
CA ILE A 163 7.02 12.20 -10.88
C ILE A 163 5.56 12.09 -11.30
N PHE A 164 5.27 12.17 -12.60
CA PHE A 164 3.90 12.10 -13.10
C PHE A 164 3.22 10.77 -12.73
N CYS A 165 3.90 9.63 -12.96
CA CYS A 165 3.36 8.32 -12.62
C CYS A 165 3.17 8.14 -11.12
N THR A 166 4.08 8.67 -10.30
CA THR A 166 3.91 8.68 -8.83
C THR A 166 2.68 9.47 -8.41
N LEU A 167 2.44 10.63 -9.02
CA LEU A 167 1.25 11.44 -8.75
C LEU A 167 -0.06 10.75 -9.19
N CYS A 168 -0.06 10.10 -10.36
CA CYS A 168 -1.21 9.30 -10.82
C CYS A 168 -1.49 8.12 -9.88
N MET A 169 -0.44 7.41 -9.48
CA MET A 169 -0.52 6.32 -8.52
C MET A 169 -1.09 6.83 -7.19
N GLU A 170 -0.54 7.90 -6.62
CA GLU A 170 -1.01 8.51 -5.38
C GLU A 170 -2.50 8.85 -5.42
N ALA A 171 -2.92 9.57 -6.47
CA ALA A 171 -4.32 9.95 -6.62
C ALA A 171 -5.22 8.71 -6.77
N GLY A 172 -4.86 7.78 -7.65
CA GLY A 172 -5.68 6.60 -7.93
C GLY A 172 -5.78 5.67 -6.73
N PHE A 173 -4.66 5.35 -6.07
CA PHE A 173 -4.68 4.60 -4.81
C PHE A 173 -5.53 5.32 -3.77
N PHE A 174 -5.29 6.60 -3.50
CA PHE A 174 -6.04 7.32 -2.47
C PHE A 174 -7.56 7.22 -2.66
N TYR A 175 -8.07 7.49 -3.87
CA TYR A 175 -9.51 7.49 -4.11
C TYR A 175 -10.10 6.08 -4.19
N VAL A 176 -9.45 5.15 -4.90
CA VAL A 176 -9.98 3.79 -5.08
C VAL A 176 -9.89 3.00 -3.78
N HIS A 177 -8.76 3.10 -3.07
CA HIS A 177 -8.55 2.44 -1.80
C HIS A 177 -9.56 2.95 -0.75
N ARG A 178 -9.74 4.28 -0.64
CA ARG A 178 -10.78 4.86 0.23
C ARG A 178 -12.19 4.41 -0.15
N LEU A 179 -12.50 4.30 -1.44
CA LEU A 179 -13.77 3.77 -1.90
C LEU A 179 -13.95 2.31 -1.46
N PHE A 180 -12.91 1.49 -1.56
CA PHE A 180 -12.97 0.09 -1.14
C PHE A 180 -13.07 -0.09 0.37
N HIS A 181 -12.67 0.90 1.16
CA HIS A 181 -12.97 0.98 2.60
C HIS A 181 -14.41 1.37 2.93
N HIS A 182 -15.21 1.79 1.95
CA HIS A 182 -16.62 2.08 2.21
C HIS A 182 -17.33 0.84 2.76
N PRO A 183 -18.16 0.93 3.82
CA PRO A 183 -18.71 -0.24 4.53
C PRO A 183 -19.41 -1.28 3.63
N LYS A 184 -20.08 -0.82 2.57
CA LYS A 184 -20.75 -1.68 1.58
C LYS A 184 -19.78 -2.51 0.72
N LEU A 185 -18.57 -2.00 0.48
CA LEU A 185 -17.57 -2.61 -0.39
C LEU A 185 -16.50 -3.36 0.42
N TYR A 186 -16.10 -2.83 1.58
CA TYR A 186 -15.00 -3.34 2.38
C TYR A 186 -15.06 -4.85 2.60
N LYS A 187 -16.18 -5.35 3.12
CA LYS A 187 -16.40 -6.78 3.40
C LYS A 187 -16.17 -7.68 2.17
N HIS A 188 -16.45 -7.17 0.98
CA HIS A 188 -16.46 -7.95 -0.26
C HIS A 188 -15.18 -7.78 -1.08
N VAL A 189 -14.52 -6.63 -0.99
CA VAL A 189 -13.42 -6.25 -1.87
C VAL A 189 -12.09 -6.17 -1.12
N HIS A 190 -12.04 -5.49 0.02
CA HIS A 190 -10.78 -5.08 0.65
C HIS A 190 -10.50 -5.70 2.03
N LYS A 191 -11.51 -6.35 2.64
CA LYS A 191 -11.35 -7.09 3.90
C LYS A 191 -10.32 -8.21 3.75
N LEU A 192 -10.20 -8.86 2.58
CA LEU A 192 -9.19 -9.90 2.35
C LEU A 192 -7.77 -9.35 2.52
N HIS A 193 -7.50 -8.17 1.99
CA HIS A 193 -6.19 -7.52 2.05
C HIS A 193 -5.78 -7.16 3.48
N HIS A 194 -6.72 -6.69 4.31
CA HIS A 194 -6.47 -6.43 5.73
C HIS A 194 -6.40 -7.69 6.60
N ARG A 195 -7.04 -8.78 6.18
CA ARG A 195 -7.32 -9.96 7.00
C ARG A 195 -6.16 -10.95 7.12
N GLU A 196 -4.95 -10.69 6.67
CA GLU A 196 -3.88 -11.70 6.68
C GLU A 196 -3.31 -12.20 8.04
N SER A 197 -4.17 -12.63 8.95
CA SER A 197 -4.03 -13.94 9.57
C SER A 197 -5.07 -14.86 8.92
N ILE A 198 -4.62 -15.81 8.12
CA ILE A 198 -5.50 -16.92 7.71
C ILE A 198 -5.58 -17.92 8.86
N ARG A 199 -6.15 -17.48 9.99
CA ARG A 199 -6.83 -18.42 10.86
C ARG A 199 -7.91 -19.11 10.02
N SER A 200 -7.86 -20.44 10.07
CA SER A 200 -8.68 -21.36 9.31
C SER A 200 -10.09 -20.81 9.08
N MET A 201 -10.58 -20.86 7.83
CA MET A 201 -12.01 -21.09 7.60
C MET A 201 -12.37 -22.50 8.07
N GLY A 202 -12.17 -22.74 9.36
CA GLY A 202 -12.54 -23.91 10.10
C GLY A 202 -13.45 -23.40 11.20
N GLN A 203 -14.70 -23.83 11.11
CA GLN A 203 -15.65 -23.91 12.21
C GLN A 203 -14.91 -24.00 13.56
N ASP A 204 -14.97 -22.95 14.35
CA ASP A 204 -15.33 -23.02 15.76
C ASP A 204 -15.38 -21.61 16.34
N SER A 205 -16.51 -21.39 17.01
CA SER A 205 -16.92 -20.18 17.69
C SER A 205 -16.04 -19.83 18.89
N VAL A 206 -15.96 -18.52 19.17
CA VAL A 206 -15.51 -17.88 20.42
C VAL A 206 -14.00 -17.61 20.53
N SER A 207 -13.58 -16.48 19.95
CA SER A 207 -12.77 -15.48 20.66
C SER A 207 -12.84 -14.13 19.92
N TYR A 208 -13.92 -13.39 20.17
CA TYR A 208 -14.07 -11.99 19.77
C TYR A 208 -13.39 -11.13 20.84
N ARG A 209 -12.08 -10.86 20.72
CA ARG A 209 -11.41 -9.86 21.56
C ARG A 209 -10.06 -9.42 20.97
N GLY A 210 -9.99 -8.16 20.56
CA GLY A 210 -8.76 -7.47 20.17
C GLY A 210 -8.57 -7.42 18.66
N THR A 211 -8.32 -6.21 18.17
CA THR A 211 -7.69 -5.94 16.88
C THR A 211 -6.40 -6.77 16.76
N GLU A 212 -6.50 -8.01 16.26
CA GLU A 212 -5.34 -8.83 15.91
C GLU A 212 -4.72 -8.19 14.67
N PHE A 213 -3.80 -7.22 14.83
CA PHE A 213 -3.02 -6.72 13.70
C PHE A 213 -2.39 -7.92 13.00
N THR A 214 -2.56 -8.01 11.70
CA THR A 214 -2.10 -9.16 10.95
C THR A 214 -0.58 -9.08 10.81
N ALA A 215 0.08 -10.25 10.75
CA ALA A 215 1.53 -10.27 10.61
C ALA A 215 1.86 -9.70 9.21
N PRO A 216 2.64 -8.61 9.10
CA PRO A 216 2.98 -8.06 7.80
C PRO A 216 3.86 -9.07 7.04
N VAL A 217 3.49 -9.32 5.77
CA VAL A 217 4.10 -10.29 4.85
C VAL A 217 4.34 -9.61 3.51
N ALA A 218 5.53 -9.72 2.92
CA ALA A 218 5.82 -9.01 1.68
C ALA A 218 4.93 -9.46 0.50
N LEU A 219 4.80 -10.77 0.32
CA LEU A 219 4.01 -11.39 -0.76
C LEU A 219 2.51 -11.08 -0.67
N SER A 220 2.04 -10.46 0.39
CA SER A 220 0.64 -10.13 0.50
C SER A 220 0.20 -8.79 -0.03
N SER A 221 1.17 -7.99 -0.42
CA SER A 221 0.98 -6.81 -1.27
C SER A 221 -0.02 -7.03 -2.42
N THR A 222 -0.13 -8.26 -2.94
CA THR A 222 -1.12 -8.62 -3.98
C THR A 222 -2.08 -9.75 -3.57
N CYS A 223 -2.12 -10.10 -2.28
CA CYS A 223 -3.10 -11.02 -1.71
C CYS A 223 -4.43 -10.29 -1.47
N CYS A 224 -5.16 -10.07 -2.56
CA CYS A 224 -6.39 -9.29 -2.54
C CYS A 224 -7.45 -9.92 -3.46
N THR A 225 -8.65 -9.31 -3.49
CA THR A 225 -9.68 -9.74 -4.43
C THR A 225 -9.34 -9.30 -5.85
N LEU A 226 -9.94 -9.93 -6.87
CA LEU A 226 -9.68 -9.58 -8.28
C LEU A 226 -10.02 -8.11 -8.59
N PRO A 227 -11.16 -7.55 -8.13
CA PRO A 227 -11.45 -6.13 -8.35
C PRO A 227 -10.44 -5.22 -7.66
N GLU A 228 -10.01 -5.56 -6.45
CA GLU A 228 -8.99 -4.79 -5.75
C GLU A 228 -7.66 -4.79 -6.50
N HIS A 229 -7.21 -5.97 -6.95
CA HIS A 229 -5.98 -6.08 -7.70
C HIS A 229 -6.03 -5.27 -9.01
N LEU A 230 -7.16 -5.31 -9.72
CA LEU A 230 -7.34 -4.56 -10.95
C LEU A 230 -7.37 -3.04 -10.71
N PHE A 231 -8.29 -2.58 -9.87
CA PHE A 231 -8.63 -1.16 -9.77
C PHE A 231 -7.74 -0.39 -8.80
N SER A 232 -7.29 -1.02 -7.72
CA SER A 232 -6.41 -0.37 -6.74
C SER A 232 -4.95 -0.63 -7.11
N ASN A 233 -4.58 -1.90 -7.34
CA ASN A 233 -3.16 -2.25 -7.42
C ASN A 233 -2.53 -2.09 -8.81
N LEU A 234 -3.29 -2.12 -9.91
CA LEU A 234 -2.72 -2.04 -11.27
C LEU A 234 -3.14 -0.77 -12.01
N LEU A 235 -4.43 -0.47 -12.05
CA LEU A 235 -4.96 0.59 -12.91
C LEU A 235 -4.33 1.98 -12.64
N PRO A 236 -4.16 2.45 -11.38
CA PRO A 236 -3.55 3.75 -11.10
C PRO A 236 -2.12 3.88 -11.65
N ILE A 237 -1.36 2.80 -11.57
CA ILE A 237 0.04 2.71 -11.97
C ILE A 237 0.14 2.69 -13.50
N VAL A 238 -0.67 1.82 -14.14
CA VAL A 238 -0.70 1.65 -15.59
C VAL A 238 -1.17 2.94 -16.28
N LEU A 239 -2.18 3.62 -15.73
CA LEU A 239 -2.72 4.84 -16.31
C LEU A 239 -1.67 5.94 -16.48
N GLY A 240 -0.80 6.15 -15.50
CA GLY A 240 0.28 7.15 -15.61
C GLY A 240 1.18 6.91 -16.83
N ILE A 241 1.61 5.67 -17.02
CA ILE A 241 2.44 5.25 -18.16
C ILE A 241 1.68 5.39 -19.49
N MET A 242 0.41 4.96 -19.52
CA MET A 242 -0.41 4.99 -20.74
C MET A 242 -0.76 6.41 -21.18
N ILE A 243 -1.01 7.32 -20.24
CA ILE A 243 -1.27 8.74 -20.52
C ILE A 243 -0.06 9.39 -21.18
N LEU A 244 1.13 9.14 -20.64
CA LEU A 244 2.37 9.69 -21.19
C LEU A 244 2.80 8.99 -22.49
N GLY A 245 2.34 7.77 -22.74
CA GLY A 245 2.88 6.94 -23.82
C GLY A 245 4.38 6.68 -23.64
N ALA A 246 4.82 6.54 -22.39
CA ALA A 246 6.24 6.45 -22.06
C ALA A 246 6.91 5.25 -22.73
N HIS A 247 8.21 5.34 -22.97
CA HIS A 247 8.97 4.21 -23.51
C HIS A 247 8.90 3.00 -22.56
N TRP A 248 8.88 1.78 -23.13
CA TRP A 248 8.77 0.53 -22.36
C TRP A 248 9.87 0.39 -21.30
N SER A 249 11.07 0.95 -21.56
CA SER A 249 12.16 0.99 -20.57
C SER A 249 11.82 1.76 -19.30
N LEU A 250 11.10 2.87 -19.41
CA LEU A 250 10.66 3.62 -18.23
C LEU A 250 9.55 2.86 -17.49
N MET A 251 8.62 2.27 -18.24
CA MET A 251 7.56 1.45 -17.65
C MET A 251 8.14 0.29 -16.84
N ILE A 252 9.03 -0.51 -17.43
CA ILE A 252 9.53 -1.71 -16.75
C ILE A 252 10.35 -1.36 -15.50
N MET A 253 11.20 -0.33 -15.58
CA MET A 253 11.99 0.13 -14.43
C MET A 253 11.08 0.70 -13.34
N PHE A 254 10.07 1.49 -13.71
CA PHE A 254 9.10 2.03 -12.77
C PHE A 254 8.29 0.92 -12.08
N PHE A 255 7.75 -0.04 -12.84
CA PHE A 255 6.98 -1.17 -12.28
C PHE A 255 7.83 -2.03 -11.34
N CYS A 256 9.05 -2.42 -11.74
CA CYS A 256 9.95 -3.19 -10.89
C CYS A 256 10.28 -2.42 -9.59
N SER A 257 10.52 -1.10 -9.70
CA SER A 257 10.81 -0.28 -8.53
C SER A 257 9.64 -0.21 -7.56
N LEU A 258 8.42 -0.11 -8.10
CA LEU A 258 7.21 -0.01 -7.30
C LEU A 258 6.87 -1.34 -6.65
N GLU A 259 7.09 -2.47 -7.33
CA GLU A 259 6.94 -3.81 -6.74
C GLU A 259 7.90 -4.00 -5.57
N LEU A 260 9.18 -3.68 -5.74
CA LEU A 260 10.17 -3.76 -4.65
C LEU A 260 9.78 -2.86 -3.47
N GLY A 261 9.31 -1.65 -3.76
CA GLY A 261 8.76 -0.74 -2.76
C GLY A 261 7.59 -1.36 -1.99
N THR A 262 6.60 -1.88 -2.72
CA THR A 262 5.38 -2.47 -2.17
C THR A 262 5.69 -3.72 -1.34
N LEU A 263 6.57 -4.60 -1.83
CA LEU A 263 7.00 -5.77 -1.07
C LEU A 263 7.65 -5.34 0.26
N ASN A 264 8.52 -4.33 0.23
CA ASN A 264 9.18 -3.86 1.44
C ASN A 264 8.20 -3.19 2.41
N THR A 265 7.27 -2.34 1.93
CA THR A 265 6.27 -1.70 2.81
C THR A 265 5.31 -2.71 3.45
N HIS A 266 4.94 -3.76 2.72
CA HIS A 266 4.09 -4.85 3.24
C HIS A 266 4.83 -5.86 4.10
N SER A 267 6.16 -5.98 3.97
CA SER A 267 6.96 -6.95 4.73
C SER A 267 6.97 -6.70 6.24
N GLY A 268 6.71 -5.45 6.64
CA GLY A 268 6.85 -5.00 8.02
C GLY A 268 8.30 -4.94 8.50
N TYR A 269 9.30 -5.10 7.63
CA TYR A 269 10.68 -4.76 7.94
C TYR A 269 10.94 -3.31 7.53
N ASN A 270 11.43 -2.50 8.46
CA ASN A 270 11.75 -1.09 8.21
C ASN A 270 13.26 -0.86 8.25
N PHE A 271 13.97 -1.42 7.26
CA PHE A 271 15.42 -1.28 7.14
C PHE A 271 15.85 0.15 6.82
N VAL A 272 16.97 0.58 7.38
CA VAL A 272 17.58 1.88 7.07
C VAL A 272 17.96 1.94 5.60
N GLY A 273 17.46 2.95 4.89
CA GLY A 273 17.71 3.12 3.46
C GLY A 273 16.80 2.27 2.57
N GLY A 274 15.86 1.51 3.15
CA GLY A 274 14.76 0.87 2.44
C GLY A 274 13.53 1.78 2.36
N PHE A 275 12.46 1.31 1.72
CA PHE A 275 11.18 2.00 1.75
C PHE A 275 10.57 1.96 3.16
N SER A 276 9.73 2.93 3.52
CA SER A 276 9.15 2.97 4.87
C SER A 276 7.96 2.03 5.00
N ALA A 277 8.07 1.02 5.87
CA ALA A 277 6.95 0.12 6.19
C ALA A 277 5.94 0.72 7.19
N LEU A 278 6.34 1.77 7.92
CA LEU A 278 5.56 2.34 9.03
C LEU A 278 4.19 2.86 8.58
N GLN A 279 4.16 3.63 7.49
CA GLN A 279 2.93 4.28 7.05
C GLN A 279 1.84 3.28 6.66
N HIS A 280 2.23 2.22 5.95
CA HIS A 280 1.30 1.19 5.49
C HIS A 280 0.86 0.27 6.65
N ASP A 281 1.78 -0.06 7.56
CA ASP A 281 1.44 -0.77 8.79
C ASP A 281 0.47 0.06 9.68
N TRP A 282 0.60 1.39 9.69
CA TRP A 282 -0.38 2.27 10.35
C TRP A 282 -1.74 2.22 9.67
N HIS A 283 -1.78 2.16 8.34
CA HIS A 283 -3.04 2.02 7.61
C HIS A 283 -3.77 0.73 8.02
N HIS A 284 -3.07 -0.39 8.10
CA HIS A 284 -3.62 -1.65 8.60
C HIS A 284 -4.08 -1.60 10.07
N TYR A 285 -3.52 -0.69 10.87
CA TYR A 285 -3.97 -0.47 12.24
C TYR A 285 -5.19 0.44 12.35
N ALA A 286 -5.13 1.60 11.68
CA ALA A 286 -6.08 2.68 11.85
C ALA A 286 -7.31 2.55 10.95
N TYR A 287 -7.21 1.78 9.85
CA TYR A 287 -8.22 1.52 8.80
C TYR A 287 -8.76 2.74 8.06
N THR A 288 -8.69 3.93 8.66
CA THR A 288 -9.34 5.17 8.23
C THR A 288 -8.35 6.25 7.77
N GLU A 289 -7.05 5.94 7.82
CA GLU A 289 -5.96 6.87 7.55
C GLU A 289 -4.97 6.27 6.55
N ASN A 290 -4.15 7.10 5.89
CA ASN A 290 -3.08 6.68 4.98
C ASN A 290 -3.53 5.76 3.81
N PHE A 291 -4.55 6.17 3.07
CA PHE A 291 -5.01 5.41 1.88
C PHE A 291 -4.04 5.47 0.69
N GLY A 292 -3.16 6.48 0.64
CA GLY A 292 -2.09 6.58 -0.36
C GLY A 292 -0.82 5.82 0.06
N PRO A 293 -0.06 5.27 -0.90
CA PRO A 293 1.13 4.46 -0.61
C PRO A 293 2.35 5.29 -0.14
N THR A 294 2.41 6.59 -0.44
CA THR A 294 3.50 7.48 0.04
C THR A 294 3.01 8.46 1.11
N ALA A 295 3.96 9.00 1.86
CA ALA A 295 3.71 9.93 2.98
C ALA A 295 3.20 11.32 2.54
N HIS A 296 2.88 11.49 1.25
CA HIS A 296 2.32 12.71 0.67
C HIS A 296 0.79 12.80 0.83
N THR A 297 0.12 11.77 1.34
CA THR A 297 -1.23 11.93 1.91
C THR A 297 -1.09 12.10 3.41
N ASN A 298 -1.43 13.28 3.94
CA ASN A 298 -1.29 13.55 5.37
C ASN A 298 -2.29 12.72 6.20
N ALA A 299 -2.01 12.60 7.50
CA ALA A 299 -2.73 11.80 8.50
C ALA A 299 -4.21 12.18 8.75
N HIS A 300 -4.78 13.03 7.89
CA HIS A 300 -6.19 13.43 7.84
C HIS A 300 -6.87 13.02 6.52
N GLY A 301 -6.22 12.18 5.71
CA GLY A 301 -6.78 11.71 4.44
C GLY A 301 -6.98 12.83 3.42
N ARG A 302 -6.05 13.79 3.34
CA ARG A 302 -5.99 14.75 2.22
C ARG A 302 -4.74 14.49 1.40
N VAL A 303 -4.91 14.41 0.08
CA VAL A 303 -3.81 14.48 -0.88
C VAL A 303 -3.15 15.85 -0.72
N LEU A 304 -1.84 15.93 -0.49
CA LEU A 304 -1.10 17.21 -0.44
C LEU A 304 -1.16 17.97 -1.78
N VAL A 305 -1.51 17.28 -2.86
CA VAL A 305 -1.84 17.86 -4.17
C VAL A 305 -3.33 18.16 -4.21
N ASP A 306 -3.68 19.44 -4.01
CA ASP A 306 -5.02 19.94 -4.31
C ASP A 306 -5.25 19.89 -5.83
N ILE A 307 -5.90 18.84 -6.30
CA ILE A 307 -6.22 18.60 -7.71
C ILE A 307 -7.26 19.61 -8.24
N ARG A 308 -7.75 20.56 -7.42
CA ARG A 308 -8.58 21.69 -7.89
C ARG A 308 -7.90 22.56 -8.95
N GLY A 309 -6.57 22.44 -9.11
CA GLY A 309 -5.82 23.08 -10.20
C GLY A 309 -5.97 22.41 -11.58
N PHE A 310 -6.43 21.16 -11.66
CA PHE A 310 -6.78 20.51 -12.93
C PHE A 310 -8.27 20.69 -13.18
N ALA A 311 -8.62 21.78 -13.89
CA ALA A 311 -9.98 22.10 -14.27
C ALA A 311 -10.56 21.01 -15.19
N PHE A 312 -11.29 20.05 -14.62
CA PHE A 312 -12.31 19.33 -15.37
C PHE A 312 -13.49 20.29 -15.60
N PRO A 313 -14.01 20.40 -16.85
CA PRO A 313 -15.14 21.29 -17.14
C PRO A 313 -16.32 20.94 -16.23
N ARG A 314 -16.86 21.99 -15.57
CA ARG A 314 -17.92 21.93 -14.54
C ARG A 314 -19.31 21.53 -15.07
N SER A 315 -19.40 20.60 -16.01
CA SER A 315 -20.67 20.26 -16.67
C SER A 315 -21.27 18.89 -16.31
N VAL A 316 -20.81 18.23 -15.24
CA VAL A 316 -21.45 16.98 -14.77
C VAL A 316 -22.24 17.22 -13.47
N PRO A 317 -23.57 17.01 -13.45
CA PRO A 317 -24.41 17.35 -12.30
C PRO A 317 -24.47 16.19 -11.31
N PHE A 318 -23.43 16.00 -10.49
CA PHE A 318 -23.53 15.16 -9.29
C PHE A 318 -22.88 15.81 -8.05
N PRO A 319 -23.32 17.02 -7.62
CA PRO A 319 -22.67 17.70 -6.49
C PRO A 319 -22.96 17.04 -5.13
N GLY A 320 -24.04 16.27 -5.01
CA GLY A 320 -24.51 15.74 -3.71
C GLY A 320 -23.98 14.37 -3.29
N ILE A 321 -23.35 13.61 -4.20
CA ILE A 321 -22.83 12.26 -3.88
C ILE A 321 -21.42 12.35 -3.29
N LEU A 322 -20.60 13.29 -3.75
CA LEU A 322 -19.23 13.46 -3.27
C LEU A 322 -19.22 13.96 -1.81
N ASP A 323 -20.07 14.92 -1.43
CA ASP A 323 -20.18 15.35 -0.03
C ASP A 323 -20.65 14.24 0.93
N LYS A 324 -21.46 13.28 0.45
CA LYS A 324 -21.84 12.09 1.21
C LYS A 324 -20.70 11.07 1.36
N ILE A 325 -19.73 11.06 0.45
CA ILE A 325 -18.55 10.17 0.47
C ILE A 325 -17.38 10.82 1.25
N TYR A 326 -17.29 12.15 1.22
CA TYR A 326 -16.19 12.91 1.81
C TYR A 326 -16.42 13.39 3.25
N GLY A 327 -17.59 13.11 3.84
CA GLY A 327 -17.92 13.49 5.21
C GLY A 327 -16.79 13.18 6.18
N THR A 328 -16.02 14.21 6.53
CA THR A 328 -15.29 14.26 7.80
C THR A 328 -16.31 13.87 8.86
N ASN A 329 -16.01 12.82 9.62
CA ASN A 329 -16.99 12.15 10.45
C ASN A 329 -17.36 13.01 11.67
N LYS A 330 -18.07 14.12 11.43
CA LYS A 330 -18.69 14.98 12.44
C LYS A 330 -19.58 14.15 13.36
N ALA A 331 -20.21 13.09 12.83
CA ALA A 331 -21.00 12.17 13.63
C ALA A 331 -20.15 11.38 14.65
N PHE A 332 -18.94 10.95 14.30
CA PHE A 332 -18.01 10.30 15.22
C PHE A 332 -17.43 11.29 16.23
N THR A 333 -17.04 12.49 15.79
CA THR A 333 -16.56 13.54 16.71
C THR A 333 -17.64 13.94 17.71
N SER A 334 -18.86 14.19 17.26
CA SER A 334 -20.01 14.50 18.13
C SER A 334 -20.43 13.33 19.01
N TRP A 335 -20.27 12.08 18.55
CA TRP A 335 -20.55 10.90 19.36
C TRP A 335 -19.50 10.67 20.46
N ILE A 336 -18.22 10.92 20.18
CA ILE A 336 -17.15 10.94 21.19
C ILE A 336 -17.40 12.06 22.20
N GLU A 337 -17.77 13.25 21.75
CA GLU A 337 -18.12 14.37 22.65
C GLU A 337 -19.33 14.06 23.53
N GLU A 338 -20.34 13.36 23.00
CA GLU A 338 -21.53 12.90 23.74
C GLU A 338 -21.20 11.80 24.75
N LEU A 339 -20.39 10.80 24.36
CA LEU A 339 -19.92 9.73 25.27
C LEU A 339 -19.08 10.29 26.42
N THR A 340 -18.13 11.18 26.11
CA THR A 340 -17.30 11.86 27.11
C THR A 340 -18.15 12.70 28.06
N ARG A 341 -19.25 13.30 27.58
CA ARG A 341 -20.23 14.03 28.42
C ARG A 341 -21.03 13.10 29.34
N ARG A 342 -21.39 11.89 28.87
CA ARG A 342 -22.18 10.92 29.65
C ARG A 342 -21.36 10.24 30.73
N GLU A 343 -20.08 9.97 30.48
CA GLU A 343 -19.20 9.25 31.40
C GLU A 343 -18.44 10.15 32.37
N SER A 344 -18.44 11.47 32.17
CA SER A 344 -17.88 12.47 33.10
C SER A 344 -18.78 12.79 34.32
N GLY A 345 -19.80 11.95 34.57
CA GLY A 345 -20.57 11.98 35.81
C GLY A 345 -19.76 11.55 37.04
N PRO A 346 -20.28 11.76 38.27
CA PRO A 346 -19.52 11.70 39.53
C PRO A 346 -19.01 10.31 39.96
N THR A 347 -19.06 9.30 39.10
CA THR A 347 -18.59 7.93 39.35
C THR A 347 -17.59 7.44 38.27
N GLY A 348 -16.85 8.39 37.68
CA GLY A 348 -16.16 8.31 36.39
C GLY A 348 -15.27 7.10 36.10
N SER A 349 -15.43 6.59 34.89
CA SER A 349 -14.44 5.86 34.10
C SER A 349 -13.31 6.79 33.65
N SER A 350 -12.09 6.26 33.56
CA SER A 350 -10.94 7.02 33.06
C SER A 350 -11.09 7.39 31.58
N GLU A 351 -10.46 8.47 31.13
CA GLU A 351 -10.46 8.88 29.71
C GLU A 351 -9.98 7.73 28.78
N GLU A 352 -9.04 6.91 29.25
CA GLU A 352 -8.58 5.71 28.55
C GLU A 352 -9.67 4.64 28.40
N ASP A 353 -10.57 4.49 29.39
CA ASP A 353 -11.69 3.56 29.34
C ASP A 353 -12.75 4.01 28.33
N VAL A 354 -13.04 5.31 28.27
CA VAL A 354 -13.98 5.90 27.30
C VAL A 354 -13.47 5.69 25.87
N ILE A 355 -12.19 5.93 25.62
CA ILE A 355 -11.55 5.72 24.32
C ILE A 355 -11.54 4.22 23.95
N SER A 356 -11.28 3.34 24.92
CA SER A 356 -11.29 1.89 24.72
C SER A 356 -12.69 1.37 24.37
N GLN A 357 -13.73 1.85 25.05
CA GLN A 357 -15.12 1.52 24.74
C GLN A 357 -15.55 2.05 23.37
N ALA A 358 -15.17 3.29 23.05
CA ALA A 358 -15.47 3.91 21.77
C ALA A 358 -14.86 3.12 20.59
N ARG A 359 -13.61 2.67 20.73
CA ARG A 359 -12.94 1.80 19.75
C ARG A 359 -13.62 0.44 19.60
N LYS A 360 -14.10 -0.15 20.70
CA LYS A 360 -14.83 -1.44 20.67
C LYS A 360 -16.15 -1.32 19.92
N GLU A 361 -16.90 -0.24 20.15
CA GLU A 361 -18.20 -0.03 19.49
C GLU A 361 -18.02 0.37 18.02
N LEU A 362 -16.98 1.13 17.68
CA LEU A 362 -16.61 1.39 16.29
C LEU A 362 -16.31 0.09 15.54
N ALA A 363 -15.44 -0.76 16.10
CA ALA A 363 -15.10 -2.06 15.51
C ALA A 363 -16.32 -2.98 15.37
N ARG A 364 -17.23 -3.00 16.37
CA ARG A 364 -18.49 -3.76 16.32
C ARG A 364 -19.39 -3.28 15.17
N LYS A 365 -19.57 -1.96 15.04
CA LYS A 365 -20.43 -1.36 14.01
C LYS A 365 -19.86 -1.56 12.61
N GLU A 366 -18.54 -1.47 12.46
CA GLU A 366 -17.85 -1.75 11.20
C GLU A 366 -17.98 -3.22 10.79
N ASP A 367 -17.86 -4.17 11.72
CA ASP A 367 -18.08 -5.59 11.44
C ASP A 367 -19.54 -5.91 11.10
N ALA A 368 -20.49 -5.16 11.66
CA ALA A 368 -21.92 -5.27 11.36
C ALA A 368 -22.35 -4.51 10.08
N GLY A 369 -21.48 -3.66 9.51
CA GLY A 369 -21.83 -2.77 8.40
C GLY A 369 -22.81 -1.65 8.78
N GLU A 370 -22.91 -1.33 10.08
CA GLU A 370 -23.76 -0.27 10.63
C GLU A 370 -23.07 1.10 10.47
N THR A 371 -23.77 2.10 9.93
CA THR A 371 -23.31 3.50 9.92
C THR A 371 -23.62 4.20 11.24
N PHE A 372 -22.79 5.14 11.66
CA PHE A 372 -23.16 6.11 12.71
C PHE A 372 -24.28 7.00 12.20
N VAL A 373 -25.52 6.68 12.60
CA VAL A 373 -26.65 7.59 12.49
C VAL A 373 -26.64 8.44 13.77
N PRO A 374 -26.66 9.79 13.69
CA PRO A 374 -26.91 10.61 14.85
C PRO A 374 -28.27 10.21 15.41
N SER A 375 -28.31 9.60 16.58
CA SER A 375 -29.57 9.36 17.26
C SER A 375 -30.07 10.69 17.81
N VAL A 376 -30.95 11.32 17.03
CA VAL A 376 -31.97 12.29 17.47
C VAL A 376 -31.46 13.70 17.83
N LEU A 377 -31.97 14.66 17.04
CA LEU A 377 -32.24 16.10 17.28
C LEU A 377 -31.39 16.89 18.29
#